data_AF-A0A443I3H0-F1
#
_entry.id   AF-A0A443I3H0-F1
#
_cell.length_a   1.000
_cell.length_b   1.000
_cell.length_c   1.000
_cell.angle_alpha   90.00
_cell.angle_beta   90.00
_cell.angle_gamma   90.00
#
_symmetry.space_group_name_H-M   'P 1'
#
loop_
_entity.id
_entity.type
_entity.pdbx_description
1 polymer ?
#
loop_
_entity_poly.entity_id
_entity_poly.type
_entity_poly.pdbx_seq_one_letter_code
_entity_poly.pdbx_strand_id
1 'polypeptide(L)' 'MYNARIKYGFLSNYEQTIFLKQEQTPSGWELHYSDIIYHSTQSDATRPSLRACFWSIARLALIDHVANNNTPMAQWAKKP' A
#
# COMPACT_ATOMS: atom_id res chain seq x y z
N MET A 1 16.24 -6.80 -7.26
CA MET A 1 15.06 -6.35 -6.47
C MET A 1 14.29 -7.60 -6.05
N TYR A 2 14.14 -7.82 -4.74
CA TYR A 2 13.40 -8.97 -4.21
C TYR A 2 11.89 -8.68 -4.27
N ASN A 3 11.13 -9.55 -4.94
CA ASN A 3 9.67 -9.46 -4.97
C ASN A 3 9.09 -10.46 -3.97
N ALA A 4 8.63 -9.95 -2.83
CA ALA A 4 8.07 -10.76 -1.77
C ALA A 4 6.66 -11.31 -2.07
N ARG A 5 6.06 -10.97 -3.23
CA ARG A 5 4.68 -11.30 -3.60
C ARG A 5 3.66 -10.87 -2.54
N ILE A 6 3.88 -9.71 -1.91
CA ILE A 6 3.03 -9.17 -0.87
C ILE A 6 2.06 -8.14 -1.47
N LYS A 7 0.80 -8.19 -1.04
CA LYS A 7 -0.30 -7.31 -1.46
C LYS A 7 -0.17 -5.89 -0.95
N TYR A 8 0.32 -5.73 0.28
CA TYR A 8 0.44 -4.43 0.94
C TYR A 8 1.90 -4.02 1.12
N GLY A 9 2.17 -2.73 1.04
CA GLY A 9 3.49 -2.17 1.29
C GLY A 9 3.41 -0.73 1.78
N PHE A 10 4.56 -0.13 2.05
CA PHE A 10 4.65 1.27 2.38
C PHE A 10 6.00 1.84 1.93
N LEU A 11 6.02 3.12 1.61
CA LEU A 11 7.21 3.91 1.40
C LEU A 11 7.23 4.99 2.46
N SER A 12 8.31 5.06 3.23
CA SER A 12 8.48 6.06 4.27
C SER A 12 9.79 6.78 4.12
N ASN A 13 9.76 8.10 4.33
CA ASN A 13 10.94 8.90 4.63
C ASN A 13 10.91 9.29 6.13
N TYR A 14 11.73 10.27 6.51
CA TYR A 14 11.84 10.73 7.90
C TYR A 14 10.57 11.34 8.49
N GLU A 15 9.66 11.87 7.67
CA GLU A 15 8.51 12.64 8.13
C GLU A 15 7.16 12.18 7.54
N GLN A 16 7.20 11.37 6.50
CA GLN A 16 6.06 11.04 5.65
C GLN A 16 6.04 9.55 5.31
N THR A 17 4.85 9.00 5.20
CA THR A 17 4.61 7.63 4.73
C THR A 17 3.48 7.61 3.71
N ILE A 18 3.64 6.80 2.66
CA ILE A 18 2.60 6.43 1.71
C ILE A 18 2.40 4.93 1.81
N PHE A 19 1.15 4.47 1.87
CA PHE A 19 0.81 3.06 1.82
C PHE A 19 0.49 2.61 0.40
N LEU A 20 0.82 1.36 0.10
CA LEU A 20 0.70 0.75 -1.21
C LEU A 20 -0.17 -0.50 -1.11
N LYS A 21 -1.03 -0.73 -2.12
CA LYS A 21 -1.83 -1.94 -2.27
C LYS A 21 -1.82 -2.40 -3.72
N GLN A 22 -1.46 -3.65 -3.94
CA GLN A 22 -1.68 -4.32 -5.23
C GLN A 22 -3.07 -4.94 -5.25
N GLU A 23 -3.77 -4.77 -6.36
CA GLU A 23 -5.09 -5.35 -6.56
C GLU A 23 -5.27 -5.80 -8.00
N GLN A 24 -5.98 -6.90 -8.19
CA GLN A 24 -6.39 -7.37 -9.50
C GLN A 24 -7.73 -6.73 -9.85
N THR A 25 -7.72 -5.88 -10.88
CA THR A 25 -8.90 -5.25 -11.46
C THR A 25 -9.28 -5.96 -12.77
N PRO A 26 -10.45 -5.68 -13.36
CA PRO A 26 -10.79 -6.20 -14.69
C PRO A 26 -9.78 -5.82 -15.78
N SER A 27 -9.06 -4.71 -15.61
CA SER A 27 -8.01 -4.20 -16.52
C SER A 27 -6.62 -4.79 -16.24
N GLY A 28 -6.48 -5.69 -15.26
CA GLY A 28 -5.23 -6.34 -14.90
C GLY A 28 -4.77 -6.01 -13.49
N TRP A 29 -3.47 -6.17 -13.23
CA TRP A 29 -2.89 -5.81 -11.94
C TRP A 29 -2.61 -4.32 -11.86
N GLU A 30 -3.05 -3.69 -10.78
CA GLU A 30 -2.88 -2.27 -10.52
C GLU A 30 -2.26 -2.04 -9.13
N LEU A 31 -1.48 -0.97 -9.01
CA LEU A 31 -0.87 -0.53 -7.76
C LEU A 31 -1.58 0.75 -7.28
N HIS A 32 -2.36 0.63 -6.22
CA HIS A 32 -2.96 1.75 -5.52
C HIS A 32 -1.97 2.31 -4.49
N TYR A 33 -2.05 3.63 -4.26
CA TYR A 33 -1.30 4.33 -3.24
C TYR A 33 -2.23 5.24 -2.42
N SER A 34 -1.91 5.45 -1.15
CA SER A 34 -2.60 6.40 -0.29
C SER A 34 -2.11 7.83 -0.50
N ASP A 35 -2.84 8.80 0.01
CA ASP A 35 -2.29 10.12 0.27
C ASP A 35 -1.07 10.05 1.22
N ILE A 36 -0.26 11.12 1.22
CA ILE A 36 0.86 11.26 2.14
C ILE A 36 0.35 11.42 3.57
N ILE A 37 0.84 10.57 4.47
CA ILE A 37 0.57 10.64 5.89
C ILE A 37 1.81 11.15 6.60
N TYR A 38 1.73 12.34 7.19
CA TYR A 38 2.79 12.89 8.02
C TYR A 38 2.87 12.17 9.36
N HIS A 39 4.07 11.90 9.86
CA HIS A 39 4.30 11.19 11.13
C HIS A 39 3.77 11.98 12.33
N SER A 40 3.73 13.31 12.20
CA SER A 40 3.12 14.23 13.18
C SER A 40 1.60 14.27 13.14
N THR A 41 0.95 13.60 12.17
CA THR A 41 -0.51 13.58 12.06
C THR A 41 -1.12 12.92 13.30
N GLN A 42 -1.81 13.73 14.11
CA GLN A 42 -2.68 13.22 15.15
C GLN A 42 -3.98 12.75 14.51
N SER A 43 -4.55 11.66 15.02
CA SER A 43 -5.80 11.12 14.51
C SER A 43 -6.97 12.05 14.85
N ASP A 44 -7.81 12.35 13.87
CA ASP A 44 -9.10 13.01 14.07
C ASP A 44 -10.24 12.19 13.46
N ALA A 45 -11.46 12.73 13.44
CA ALA A 45 -12.65 12.05 12.93
C ALA A 45 -12.57 11.69 11.43
N THR A 46 -11.74 12.39 10.68
CA THR A 46 -11.62 12.30 9.21
C THR A 46 -10.26 11.77 8.75
N ARG A 47 -9.23 11.89 9.59
CA ARG A 47 -7.84 11.55 9.27
C ARG A 47 -7.29 10.57 10.28
N PRO A 48 -7.00 9.32 9.87
CA PRO A 48 -6.30 8.38 10.74
C PRO A 48 -4.86 8.82 10.96
N SER A 49 -4.32 8.51 12.14
CA SER A 49 -2.88 8.65 12.40
C SER A 49 -2.09 7.56 11.68
N LEU A 50 -0.78 7.77 11.49
CA LEU A 50 0.10 6.79 10.88
C LEU A 50 0.01 5.42 11.57
N ARG A 51 -0.05 5.41 12.91
CA ARG A 51 -0.16 4.18 13.70
C ARG A 51 -1.48 3.45 13.44
N ALA A 52 -2.59 4.18 13.30
CA ALA A 52 -3.89 3.59 12.97
C ALA A 52 -3.88 2.95 11.57
N CYS A 53 -3.22 3.59 10.60
CA CYS A 53 -3.04 3.02 9.26
C CYS A 53 -2.20 1.74 9.27
N PHE A 54 -1.07 1.73 9.99
CA PHE A 54 -0.26 0.51 10.14
C PHE A 54 -1.04 -0.63 10.78
N TRP A 55 -1.81 -0.35 11.84
CA TRP A 55 -2.66 -1.35 12.48
C TRP A 55 -3.70 -1.91 11.50
N SER A 56 -4.35 -1.04 10.73
CA SER A 56 -5.33 -1.44 9.72
C SER A 56 -4.72 -2.38 8.67
N ILE A 57 -3.56 -1.99 8.10
CA ILE A 57 -2.89 -2.80 7.08
C ILE A 57 -2.37 -4.11 7.64
N ALA A 58 -1.83 -4.13 8.86
CA ALA A 58 -1.44 -5.37 9.52
C ALA A 58 -2.63 -6.32 9.67
N ARG A 59 -3.81 -5.81 10.06
CA ARG A 59 -5.03 -6.62 10.13
C ARG A 59 -5.47 -7.14 8.77
N LEU A 60 -5.43 -6.31 7.73
CA LEU A 60 -5.78 -6.74 6.37
C LEU A 60 -4.80 -7.81 5.85
N ALA A 61 -3.50 -7.66 6.11
CA ALA A 61 -2.47 -8.61 5.72
C ALA A 61 -2.64 -9.98 6.40
N LEU A 62 -3.14 -10.04 7.64
CA LEU A 62 -3.46 -11.31 8.29
C LEU A 62 -4.54 -12.10 7.56
N ILE A 63 -5.46 -11.40 6.87
CA ILE A 63 -6.56 -12.01 6.12
C ILE A 63 -6.09 -12.36 4.70
N ASP A 64 -5.43 -11.42 4.01
CA ASP A 64 -5.04 -11.56 2.61
C ASP A 64 -3.77 -10.74 2.30
N HIS A 65 -2.60 -11.34 2.44
CA HIS A 65 -1.32 -10.68 2.18
C HIS A 65 -0.69 -11.05 0.84
N VAL A 66 -1.24 -11.99 0.07
CA VAL A 66 -0.56 -12.54 -1.11
C VAL A 66 -0.97 -11.77 -2.37
N ALA A 67 -0.01 -11.12 -3.01
CA ALA A 67 -0.17 -10.63 -4.38
C ALA A 67 0.23 -11.75 -5.35
N ASN A 68 -0.76 -12.50 -5.85
CA ASN A 68 -0.57 -13.49 -6.92
C ASN A 68 -0.40 -12.82 -8.29
N ASN A 69 0.38 -11.75 -8.32
CA ASN A 69 0.63 -10.96 -9.50
C ASN A 69 1.65 -11.68 -10.39
N ASN A 70 1.14 -12.27 -11.47
CA ASN A 70 1.94 -12.96 -12.48
C ASN A 70 2.45 -12.00 -13.58
N THR A 71 2.06 -10.72 -13.56
CA THR A 71 2.58 -9.74 -14.52
C THR A 71 4.03 -9.37 -14.20
N PRO A 72 4.90 -9.19 -15.21
CA PRO A 72 6.25 -8.68 -14.99
C PRO A 72 6.24 -7.29 -14.33
N MET A 73 7.17 -7.04 -13.40
CA MET A 73 7.26 -5.79 -12.65
C MET A 73 7.30 -4.52 -13.52
N ALA A 74 7.96 -4.60 -14.69
CA ALA A 74 8.03 -3.51 -15.66
C ALA A 74 6.66 -3.09 -16.22
N GLN A 75 5.64 -3.94 -16.08
CA GLN A 75 4.28 -3.72 -16.57
C GLN A 75 3.30 -3.33 -15.45
N TRP A 76 3.78 -3.22 -14.20
CA TRP A 76 2.92 -2.87 -13.05
C TRP A 76 2.51 -1.40 -13.05
N ALA A 77 3.38 -0.52 -13.54
CA ALA A 77 3.09 0.90 -13.68
C ALA A 77 2.65 1.18 -15.12
N LYS A 78 1.35 1.36 -15.34
CA LYS A 78 0.84 1.87 -16.62
C LYS A 78 1.06 3.38 -16.64
N LYS A 79 1.69 3.91 -17.70
CA LYS A 79 1.70 5.36 -17.95
C LYS A 79 0.25 5.82 -18.22
N PRO A 80 -0.18 6.97 -17.67
CA PRO A 80 -1.49 7.53 -17.95
C PRO A 80 -1.67 7.84 -19.45
#